data_AF-F6XM91-F1
#
_entry.id   AF-F6XM91-F1
#
_cell.length_a   1.000
_cell.length_b   1.000
_cell.length_c   1.000
_cell.angle_alpha   90.00
_cell.angle_beta   90.00
_cell.angle_gamma   90.00
#
_symmetry.space_group_name_H-M   'P 1'
#
loop_
_entity.id
_entity.type
_entity.pdbx_description
1 polymer ?
#
loop_
_entity_poly.entity_id
_entity_poly.type
_entity_poly.pdbx_seq_one_letter_code
_entity_poly.pdbx_strand_id
1 'polypeptide(L)'
;MQHVADWYDKYEMRLEKENRVETVERRVFLATDDPEVWKETAGYPGYTFIGNRKFSETAVDLEKRETLEGLKQVIIDTALLSKCDFIVGTLSSSVTSAAYELRQAEHLDASDDVASLDYSYGAVDYPNRIQVAIYPHTANATTHEIELKIGDIIYTDTNLWNGYFRGRTRRTGEVGMYPTYKVKDSTVYYSDIDKEIMNIYRFDEAEDDDGNRFQQILKF
;
A
#
# COMPACT_ATOMS: atom_id res chain seq x y z
N MET A 1 4.97 -12.15 8.13
CA MET A 1 6.05 -13.06 7.69
C MET A 1 5.72 -13.91 6.46
N GLN A 2 4.48 -14.34 6.21
CA GLN A 2 4.15 -15.14 5.01
C GLN A 2 4.63 -14.48 3.69
N HIS A 3 4.30 -13.21 3.46
CA HIS A 3 4.76 -12.49 2.26
C HIS A 3 6.28 -12.36 2.15
N VAL A 4 6.98 -12.30 3.29
CA VAL A 4 8.46 -12.29 3.32
C VAL A 4 8.99 -13.65 2.87
N ALA A 5 8.42 -14.75 3.37
CA ALA A 5 8.77 -16.10 2.95
C ALA A 5 8.51 -16.30 1.45
N ASP A 6 7.32 -15.92 0.97
CA ASP A 6 6.95 -16.04 -0.45
C ASP A 6 7.92 -15.26 -1.36
N TRP A 7 8.38 -14.09 -0.92
CA TRP A 7 9.36 -13.31 -1.68
C TRP A 7 10.72 -14.01 -1.75
N TYR A 8 11.23 -14.49 -0.61
CA TYR A 8 12.50 -15.23 -0.56
C TYR A 8 12.45 -16.52 -1.37
N ASP A 9 11.36 -17.28 -1.28
CA ASP A 9 11.18 -18.51 -2.05
C ASP A 9 11.23 -18.21 -3.56
N LYS A 10 10.55 -17.14 -4.02
CA LYS A 10 10.62 -16.69 -5.43
C LYS A 10 12.01 -16.21 -5.82
N TYR A 11 12.71 -15.55 -4.91
CA TYR A 11 14.07 -15.07 -5.15
C TYR A 11 15.06 -16.23 -5.31
N GLU A 12 15.02 -17.21 -4.41
CA GLU A 12 15.82 -18.44 -4.47
C GLU A 12 15.53 -19.22 -5.77
N MET A 13 14.26 -19.39 -6.15
CA MET A 13 13.89 -20.01 -7.44
C MET A 13 14.46 -19.26 -8.66
N ARG A 14 14.55 -17.91 -8.59
CA ARG A 14 15.15 -17.11 -9.65
C ARG A 14 16.66 -17.36 -9.75
N LEU A 15 17.35 -17.41 -8.62
CA LEU A 15 18.78 -17.73 -8.57
C LEU A 15 19.07 -19.11 -9.13
N GLU A 16 18.26 -20.12 -8.77
CA GLU A 16 18.38 -21.47 -9.31
C GLU A 16 18.21 -21.49 -10.83
N LYS A 17 17.19 -20.80 -11.36
CA LYS A 17 16.95 -20.66 -12.81
C LYS A 17 18.14 -20.00 -13.52
N GLU A 18 18.82 -19.09 -12.85
CA GLU A 18 20.02 -18.39 -13.36
C GLU A 18 21.32 -19.19 -13.15
N ASN A 19 21.24 -20.43 -12.63
CA ASN A 19 22.38 -21.27 -12.24
C ASN A 19 23.31 -20.60 -11.21
N ARG A 20 22.78 -19.74 -10.35
CA ARG A 20 23.50 -19.12 -9.24
C ARG A 20 23.36 -19.98 -7.98
N VAL A 21 24.46 -20.65 -7.59
CA VAL A 21 24.50 -21.58 -6.43
C VAL A 21 24.86 -20.86 -5.13
N GLU A 22 24.26 -19.68 -4.92
CA GLU A 22 24.53 -18.86 -3.75
C GLU A 22 23.59 -19.26 -2.60
N THR A 23 24.14 -19.52 -1.42
CA THR A 23 23.33 -19.67 -0.21
C THR A 23 22.73 -18.32 0.16
N VAL A 24 21.39 -18.22 0.14
CA VAL A 24 20.68 -17.00 0.51
C VAL A 24 20.54 -16.93 2.03
N GLU A 25 21.10 -15.88 2.63
CA GLU A 25 20.79 -15.52 4.01
C GLU A 25 19.53 -14.65 4.01
N ARG A 26 18.43 -15.13 4.62
CA ARG A 26 17.18 -14.39 4.67
C ARG A 26 17.25 -13.30 5.74
N ARG A 27 17.46 -12.05 5.34
CA ARG A 27 17.55 -10.88 6.23
C ARG A 27 16.25 -10.08 6.23
N VAL A 28 15.86 -9.56 7.39
CA VAL A 28 14.66 -8.72 7.52
C VAL A 28 15.02 -7.47 8.27
N PHE A 29 14.90 -6.31 7.62
CA PHE A 29 14.90 -5.04 8.32
C PHE A 29 13.53 -4.84 8.99
N LEU A 30 13.52 -4.71 10.31
CA LEU A 30 12.32 -4.54 11.12
C LEU A 30 12.29 -3.13 11.71
N ALA A 31 11.38 -2.30 11.17
CA ALA A 31 11.00 -1.02 11.73
C ALA A 31 9.64 -1.18 12.45
N THR A 32 9.60 -0.92 13.74
CA THR A 32 8.40 -1.06 14.58
C THR A 32 8.46 -0.10 15.76
N ASP A 33 7.31 0.50 16.11
CA ASP A 33 7.11 1.26 17.34
C ASP A 33 6.59 0.39 18.50
N ASP A 34 6.31 -0.89 18.24
CA ASP A 34 5.97 -1.89 19.24
C ASP A 34 7.20 -2.75 19.60
N PRO A 35 7.72 -2.67 20.84
CA PRO A 35 8.87 -3.46 21.28
C PRO A 35 8.57 -4.96 21.44
N GLU A 36 7.31 -5.37 21.62
CA GLU A 36 6.95 -6.78 21.81
C GLU A 36 7.16 -7.60 20.53
N VAL A 37 7.05 -6.97 19.35
CA VAL A 37 7.31 -7.60 18.04
C VAL A 37 8.72 -8.20 17.97
N TRP A 38 9.71 -7.60 18.65
CA TRP A 38 11.06 -8.17 18.70
C TRP A 38 11.12 -9.54 19.38
N LYS A 39 10.20 -9.85 20.32
CA LYS A 39 10.12 -11.17 20.95
C LYS A 39 9.56 -12.21 19.98
N GLU A 40 8.63 -11.82 19.13
CA GLU A 40 8.01 -12.71 18.13
C GLU A 40 9.02 -13.18 17.08
N THR A 41 10.09 -12.41 16.82
CA THR A 41 11.16 -12.79 15.88
C THR A 41 11.81 -14.13 16.22
N ALA A 42 11.80 -14.55 17.49
CA ALA A 42 12.30 -15.86 17.93
C ALA A 42 11.53 -17.04 17.30
N GLY A 43 10.30 -16.82 16.85
CA GLY A 43 9.50 -17.80 16.10
C GLY A 43 9.98 -18.04 14.67
N TYR A 44 10.95 -17.26 14.19
CA TYR A 44 11.44 -17.28 12.80
C TYR A 44 12.97 -17.51 12.73
N PRO A 45 13.50 -18.65 13.22
CA PRO A 45 14.94 -18.89 13.36
C PRO A 45 15.71 -18.96 12.02
N GLY A 46 15.01 -19.07 10.88
CA GLY A 46 15.61 -19.03 9.55
C GLY A 46 15.88 -17.61 9.02
N TYR A 47 15.62 -16.58 9.81
CA TYR A 47 15.75 -15.18 9.41
C TYR A 47 16.68 -14.40 10.35
N THR A 48 17.52 -13.54 9.76
CA THR A 48 18.34 -12.57 10.49
C THR A 48 17.59 -11.24 10.55
N PHE A 49 17.09 -10.85 11.71
CA PHE A 49 16.40 -9.57 11.91
C PHE A 49 17.40 -8.44 12.24
N ILE A 50 17.24 -7.31 11.56
CA ILE A 50 18.08 -6.11 11.67
C ILE A 50 17.16 -4.93 11.97
N GLY A 51 17.52 -4.05 12.91
CA GLY A 51 16.73 -2.85 13.20
C GLY A 51 17.10 -2.25 14.56
N ASN A 52 16.48 -1.11 14.89
CA ASN A 52 16.77 -0.41 16.14
C ASN A 52 15.82 -0.83 17.27
N ARG A 53 16.14 -1.95 17.93
CA ARG A 53 15.35 -2.46 19.05
C ARG A 53 15.18 -1.47 20.20
N LYS A 54 16.24 -0.72 20.52
CA LYS A 54 16.21 0.28 21.60
C LYS A 54 15.22 1.40 21.28
N PHE A 55 15.09 1.77 20.01
CA PHE A 55 14.11 2.76 19.62
C PHE A 55 12.68 2.25 19.79
N SER A 56 12.38 1.01 19.39
CA SER A 56 11.04 0.43 19.58
C SER A 56 10.60 0.51 21.05
N GLU A 57 11.51 0.28 22.00
CA GLU A 57 11.23 0.43 23.43
C GLU A 57 10.90 1.88 23.83
N THR A 58 11.53 2.88 23.20
CA THR A 58 11.27 4.30 23.45
C THR A 58 10.08 4.85 22.69
N ALA A 59 9.74 4.27 21.54
CA ALA A 59 8.67 4.74 20.69
C ALA A 59 7.29 4.52 21.30
N VAL A 60 7.14 3.67 22.32
CA VAL A 60 5.87 3.55 23.08
C VAL A 60 5.46 4.89 23.73
N ASP A 61 6.44 5.74 24.03
CA ASP A 61 6.25 7.05 24.65
C ASP A 61 6.09 8.14 23.58
N LEU A 62 4.90 8.74 23.48
CA LEU A 62 4.57 9.75 22.48
C LEU A 62 5.48 10.97 22.55
N GLU A 63 5.86 11.42 23.76
CA GLU A 63 6.75 12.58 23.91
C GLU A 63 8.13 12.31 23.31
N LYS A 64 8.60 11.06 23.37
CA LYS A 64 9.88 10.67 22.78
C LYS A 64 9.83 10.61 21.26
N ARG A 65 8.66 10.33 20.67
CA ARG A 65 8.46 10.38 19.21
C ARG A 65 8.67 11.78 18.66
N GLU A 66 8.27 12.80 19.42
CA GLU A 66 8.33 14.23 19.02
C GLU A 66 9.68 14.90 19.32
N THR A 67 10.71 14.11 19.67
CA THR A 67 12.07 14.62 19.87
C THR A 67 12.87 14.63 18.57
N LEU A 68 13.98 15.38 18.56
CA LEU A 68 14.97 15.31 17.46
C LEU A 68 15.47 13.89 17.21
N GLU A 69 15.63 13.09 18.26
CA GLU A 69 16.06 11.70 18.14
C GLU A 69 14.96 10.80 17.54
N GLY A 70 13.69 11.03 17.93
CA GLY A 70 12.54 10.38 17.29
C GLY A 70 12.45 10.69 15.80
N LEU A 71 12.61 11.97 15.43
CA LEU A 71 12.65 12.40 14.03
C LEU A 71 13.81 11.75 13.25
N LYS A 72 15.03 11.77 13.79
CA LYS A 72 16.18 11.11 13.15
C LYS A 72 15.91 9.63 12.91
N GLN A 73 15.29 8.97 13.88
CA GLN A 73 15.07 7.54 13.80
C GLN A 73 14.02 7.16 12.77
N VAL A 74 12.89 7.87 12.68
CA VAL A 74 11.91 7.61 11.61
C VAL A 74 12.49 7.91 10.23
N ILE A 75 13.36 8.91 10.09
CA ILE A 75 14.10 9.17 8.84
C ILE A 75 15.00 7.99 8.49
N ILE A 76 15.77 7.47 9.46
CA ILE A 76 16.65 6.32 9.26
C ILE A 76 15.85 5.08 8.89
N ASP A 77 14.77 4.77 9.60
CA ASP A 77 13.93 3.61 9.34
C ASP A 77 13.28 3.70 7.95
N THR A 78 12.74 4.86 7.58
CA THR A 78 12.16 5.09 6.24
C THR A 78 13.21 4.93 5.14
N ALA A 79 14.41 5.49 5.33
CA ALA A 79 15.50 5.37 4.37
C ALA A 79 16.05 3.95 4.26
N LEU A 80 16.10 3.17 5.35
CA LEU A 80 16.53 1.78 5.29
C LEU A 80 15.46 0.86 4.69
N LEU A 81 14.19 1.13 4.98
CA LEU A 81 13.06 0.44 4.34
C LEU A 81 13.09 0.65 2.81
N SER A 82 13.33 1.87 2.32
CA SER A 82 13.36 2.13 0.87
C SER A 82 14.48 1.37 0.15
N LYS A 83 15.55 1.00 0.86
CA LYS A 83 16.70 0.25 0.37
C LYS A 83 16.53 -1.27 0.43
N CYS A 84 15.50 -1.78 1.11
CA CYS A 84 15.22 -3.22 1.19
C CYS A 84 14.74 -3.76 -0.15
N ASP A 85 15.11 -4.96 -0.56
CA ASP A 85 14.70 -5.52 -1.88
C ASP A 85 13.18 -5.71 -2.05
N PHE A 86 12.44 -5.71 -0.94
CA PHE A 86 10.99 -5.83 -0.91
C PHE A 86 10.45 -5.25 0.40
N ILE A 87 9.30 -4.58 0.36
CA ILE A 87 8.65 -4.00 1.54
C ILE A 87 7.40 -4.80 1.88
N VAL A 88 7.26 -5.21 3.15
CA VAL A 88 6.01 -5.77 3.68
C VAL A 88 5.55 -4.87 4.81
N GLY A 89 4.36 -4.30 4.71
CA GLY A 89 3.85 -3.35 5.69
C GLY A 89 2.40 -2.97 5.44
N THR A 90 1.95 -1.90 6.07
CA THR A 90 0.64 -1.29 5.82
C THR A 90 0.83 0.01 5.06
N LEU A 91 0.15 0.18 3.92
CA LEU A 91 0.19 1.43 3.14
C LEU A 91 -0.72 2.52 3.72
N SER A 92 -1.51 2.22 4.77
CA SER A 92 -2.05 3.27 5.64
C SER A 92 -0.97 4.02 6.42
N SER A 93 0.19 3.40 6.66
CA SER A 93 1.29 4.03 7.40
C SER A 93 2.09 4.94 6.49
N SER A 94 2.18 6.22 6.85
CA SER A 94 3.02 7.20 6.15
C SER A 94 4.49 6.78 6.06
N VAL A 95 5.00 6.00 7.03
CA VAL A 95 6.39 5.49 7.01
C VAL A 95 6.58 4.49 5.88
N THR A 96 5.69 3.50 5.76
CA THR A 96 5.73 2.50 4.70
C THR A 96 5.52 3.13 3.33
N SER A 97 4.53 4.02 3.21
CA SER A 97 4.22 4.71 1.95
C SER A 97 5.37 5.61 1.50
N ALA A 98 5.99 6.38 2.41
CA ALA A 98 7.16 7.19 2.09
C ALA A 98 8.37 6.33 1.68
N ALA A 99 8.60 5.19 2.36
CA ALA A 99 9.67 4.28 1.99
C ALA A 99 9.46 3.67 0.59
N TYR A 100 8.22 3.27 0.28
CA TYR A 100 7.83 2.77 -1.04
C TYR A 100 7.97 3.84 -2.14
N GLU A 101 7.61 5.09 -1.87
CA GLU A 101 7.78 6.22 -2.79
C GLU A 101 9.26 6.52 -3.06
N LEU A 102 10.07 6.59 -2.00
CA LEU A 102 11.52 6.81 -2.13
C LEU A 102 12.18 5.70 -2.96
N ARG A 103 11.73 4.45 -2.80
CA ARG A 103 12.20 3.33 -3.61
C ARG A 103 11.98 3.56 -5.10
N GLN A 104 10.85 4.13 -5.51
CA GLN A 104 10.58 4.41 -6.93
C GLN A 104 11.60 5.38 -7.55
N ALA A 105 12.23 6.25 -6.75
CA ALA A 105 13.24 7.18 -7.24
C ALA A 105 14.60 6.52 -7.53
N GLU A 106 14.82 5.30 -7.05
CA GLU A 106 16.13 4.63 -7.09
C GLU A 106 16.15 3.40 -8.00
N HIS A 107 14.99 2.94 -8.46
CA HIS A 107 14.82 1.79 -9.33
C HIS A 107 14.08 2.20 -10.60
N LEU A 108 14.33 1.50 -11.72
CA LEU A 108 13.63 1.79 -12.98
C LEU A 108 12.12 1.54 -12.88
N ASP A 109 11.76 0.45 -12.19
CA ASP A 109 10.39 0.08 -11.86
C ASP A 109 10.44 -0.77 -10.59
N ALA A 110 9.91 -0.23 -9.49
CA ALA A 110 9.75 -0.93 -8.22
C ALA A 110 8.28 -0.95 -7.78
N SER A 111 7.35 -0.83 -8.74
CA SER A 111 5.92 -0.73 -8.45
C SER A 111 5.34 -1.99 -7.80
N ASP A 112 5.94 -3.15 -8.08
CA ASP A 112 5.57 -4.45 -7.52
C ASP A 112 6.41 -4.85 -6.28
N ASP A 113 7.32 -4.00 -5.81
CA ASP A 113 8.24 -4.33 -4.70
C ASP A 113 7.63 -4.10 -3.30
N VAL A 114 6.30 -4.18 -3.19
CA VAL A 114 5.57 -4.03 -1.93
C VAL A 114 4.43 -5.03 -1.80
N ALA A 115 4.29 -5.60 -0.60
CA ALA A 115 3.07 -6.27 -0.16
C ALA A 115 2.43 -5.46 0.97
N SER A 116 1.31 -4.82 0.67
CA SER A 116 0.50 -4.11 1.66
C SER A 116 -0.49 -5.06 2.35
N LEU A 117 -0.63 -4.93 3.66
CA LEU A 117 -1.55 -5.73 4.47
C LEU A 117 -2.95 -5.14 4.60
N ASP A 118 -3.18 -3.92 4.12
CA ASP A 118 -4.44 -3.20 4.28
C ASP A 118 -4.92 -2.51 3.01
N TYR A 119 -4.26 -1.42 2.59
CA TYR A 119 -4.68 -0.58 1.47
C TYR A 119 -3.79 -0.76 0.25
N SER A 120 -4.35 -0.49 -0.93
CA SER A 120 -3.54 -0.23 -2.12
C SER A 120 -2.84 1.13 -2.00
N TYR A 121 -1.73 1.31 -2.71
CA TYR A 121 -1.05 2.60 -2.77
C TYR A 121 -1.97 3.72 -3.28
N GLY A 122 -1.94 4.88 -2.60
CA GLY A 122 -2.73 6.06 -2.89
C GLY A 122 -3.26 6.73 -1.63
N ALA A 123 -4.14 7.72 -1.81
CA ALA A 123 -4.79 8.40 -0.69
C ALA A 123 -5.85 7.49 -0.07
N VAL A 124 -5.76 7.25 1.24
CA VAL A 124 -6.77 6.48 1.98
C VAL A 124 -8.13 7.17 1.81
N ASP A 125 -9.18 6.38 1.60
CA ASP A 125 -10.57 6.81 1.37
C ASP A 125 -10.87 7.49 0.02
N TYR A 126 -9.92 7.47 -0.93
CA TYR A 126 -10.14 7.95 -2.30
C TYR A 126 -10.02 6.83 -3.33
N PRO A 127 -10.69 6.95 -4.49
CA PRO A 127 -10.48 6.03 -5.58
C PRO A 127 -9.05 6.16 -6.12
N ASN A 128 -8.18 5.26 -5.66
CA ASN A 128 -6.74 5.29 -5.94
C ASN A 128 -6.38 4.72 -7.31
N ARG A 129 -7.33 4.00 -7.93
CA ARG A 129 -7.18 3.48 -9.29
C ARG A 129 -8.43 3.69 -10.10
N ILE A 130 -8.27 4.27 -11.28
CA ILE A 130 -9.29 4.21 -12.33
C ILE A 130 -8.98 3.03 -13.21
N GLN A 131 -9.97 2.17 -13.37
CA GLN A 131 -9.87 0.95 -14.15
C GLN A 131 -10.88 0.94 -15.28
N VAL A 132 -10.56 0.21 -16.34
CA VAL A 132 -11.46 -0.03 -17.46
C VAL A 132 -11.69 -1.53 -17.60
N ALA A 133 -12.96 -1.94 -17.68
CA ALA A 133 -13.34 -3.32 -17.91
C ALA A 133 -12.90 -3.78 -19.30
N ILE A 134 -12.16 -4.88 -19.35
CA ILE A 134 -11.70 -5.55 -20.58
C ILE A 134 -12.47 -6.85 -20.84
N TYR A 135 -13.14 -7.38 -19.83
CA TYR A 135 -14.02 -8.55 -19.94
C TYR A 135 -15.37 -8.27 -19.27
N PRO A 136 -16.48 -8.84 -19.78
CA PRO A 136 -17.77 -8.68 -19.16
C PRO A 136 -17.88 -9.50 -17.86
N HIS A 137 -18.77 -9.07 -16.97
CA HIS A 137 -19.09 -9.79 -15.74
C HIS A 137 -20.57 -9.64 -15.41
N THR A 138 -21.24 -10.78 -15.24
CA THR A 138 -22.60 -10.80 -14.70
C THR A 138 -22.54 -10.72 -13.19
N ALA A 139 -23.26 -9.75 -12.62
CA ALA A 139 -23.38 -9.57 -11.19
C ALA A 139 -23.95 -10.81 -10.50
N ASN A 140 -23.40 -11.14 -9.33
CA ASN A 140 -23.99 -12.06 -8.39
C ASN A 140 -24.48 -11.29 -7.16
N ALA A 141 -25.80 -11.23 -7.00
CA ALA A 141 -26.44 -10.50 -5.92
C ALA A 141 -26.13 -11.07 -4.53
N THR A 142 -25.85 -12.37 -4.41
CA THR A 142 -25.51 -12.99 -3.12
C THR A 142 -24.14 -12.56 -2.63
N THR A 143 -23.21 -12.26 -3.54
CA THR A 143 -21.86 -11.81 -3.24
C THR A 143 -21.70 -10.30 -3.39
N HIS A 144 -22.76 -9.52 -3.59
CA HIS A 144 -22.68 -8.07 -3.76
C HIS A 144 -21.71 -7.65 -4.90
N GLU A 145 -21.70 -8.42 -5.99
CA GLU A 145 -20.89 -8.13 -7.18
C GLU A 145 -21.62 -7.15 -8.12
N ILE A 146 -20.87 -6.33 -8.86
CA ILE A 146 -21.41 -5.41 -9.86
C ILE A 146 -21.32 -5.99 -11.27
N GLU A 147 -22.24 -5.56 -12.15
CA GLU A 147 -22.16 -5.92 -13.57
C GLU A 147 -21.06 -5.11 -14.26
N LEU A 148 -20.20 -5.79 -15.04
CA LEU A 148 -19.24 -5.13 -15.93
C LEU A 148 -19.59 -5.38 -17.39
N LYS A 149 -19.55 -4.32 -18.19
CA LYS A 149 -19.51 -4.37 -19.65
C LYS A 149 -18.14 -3.90 -20.13
N ILE A 150 -17.66 -4.45 -21.25
CA ILE A 150 -16.38 -4.05 -21.83
C ILE A 150 -16.41 -2.54 -22.08
N GLY A 151 -15.39 -1.82 -21.60
CA GLY A 151 -15.28 -0.37 -21.68
C GLY A 151 -15.86 0.40 -20.49
N ASP A 152 -16.53 -0.27 -19.54
CA ASP A 152 -16.97 0.39 -18.30
C ASP A 152 -15.77 0.97 -17.55
N ILE A 153 -15.94 2.19 -17.03
CA ILE A 153 -14.96 2.86 -16.15
C ILE A 153 -15.34 2.55 -14.71
N ILE A 154 -14.36 2.15 -13.91
CA ILE A 154 -14.53 1.78 -12.51
C ILE A 154 -13.60 2.63 -11.66
N TYR A 155 -14.19 3.31 -10.67
CA TYR A 155 -13.46 3.97 -9.59
C TYR A 155 -13.20 2.92 -8.50
N THR A 156 -11.95 2.50 -8.36
CA THR A 156 -11.56 1.40 -7.47
C THR A 156 -11.30 1.94 -6.08
N ASP A 157 -12.03 1.43 -5.10
CA ASP A 157 -11.87 1.83 -3.70
C ASP A 157 -10.75 1.01 -3.06
N THR A 158 -10.74 -0.32 -3.24
CA THR A 158 -9.73 -1.19 -2.64
C THR A 158 -9.56 -2.52 -3.35
N ASN A 159 -8.38 -3.13 -3.16
CA ASN A 159 -8.09 -4.52 -3.46
C ASN A 159 -8.34 -5.38 -2.22
N LEU A 160 -9.16 -6.42 -2.34
CA LEU A 160 -9.46 -7.33 -1.23
C LEU A 160 -8.45 -8.48 -1.11
N TRP A 161 -7.47 -8.53 -2.01
CA TRP A 161 -6.40 -9.53 -2.04
C TRP A 161 -6.90 -10.99 -2.11
N ASN A 162 -8.14 -11.18 -2.57
CA ASN A 162 -8.82 -12.48 -2.71
C ASN A 162 -9.30 -12.75 -4.15
N GLY A 163 -8.76 -12.01 -5.13
CA GLY A 163 -9.18 -12.06 -6.53
C GLY A 163 -10.29 -11.07 -6.91
N TYR A 164 -10.78 -10.28 -5.96
CA TYR A 164 -11.77 -9.22 -6.20
C TYR A 164 -11.26 -7.84 -5.77
N PHE A 165 -11.63 -6.83 -6.56
CA PHE A 165 -11.65 -5.44 -6.14
C PHE A 165 -13.04 -5.08 -5.61
N ARG A 166 -13.12 -4.00 -4.83
CA ARG A 166 -14.37 -3.27 -4.57
C ARG A 166 -14.28 -1.88 -5.19
N GLY A 167 -15.34 -1.43 -5.84
CA GLY A 167 -15.37 -0.11 -6.45
C GLY A 167 -16.74 0.26 -7.01
N ARG A 168 -16.79 1.41 -7.67
CA ARG A 168 -17.99 2.00 -8.26
C ARG A 168 -17.89 2.07 -9.76
N THR A 169 -18.89 1.55 -10.47
CA THR A 169 -18.96 1.71 -11.93
C THR A 169 -19.48 3.12 -12.28
N ARG A 170 -18.84 3.81 -13.23
CA ARG A 170 -19.27 5.13 -13.70
C ARG A 170 -20.62 5.08 -14.41
N ARG A 171 -20.90 3.99 -15.13
CA ARG A 171 -22.12 3.82 -15.95
C ARG A 171 -23.41 3.73 -15.13
N THR A 172 -23.43 2.96 -14.04
CA THR A 172 -24.64 2.74 -13.22
C THR A 172 -24.58 3.42 -11.85
N GLY A 173 -23.39 3.80 -11.39
CA GLY A 173 -23.19 4.32 -10.03
C GLY A 173 -23.21 3.24 -8.95
N GLU A 174 -23.41 1.97 -9.31
CA GLU A 174 -23.44 0.86 -8.36
C GLU A 174 -22.06 0.59 -7.77
N VAL A 175 -22.05 0.19 -6.49
CA VAL A 175 -20.86 -0.14 -5.72
C VAL A 175 -20.90 -1.60 -5.34
N GLY A 176 -19.81 -2.31 -5.58
CA GLY A 176 -19.70 -3.71 -5.18
C GLY A 176 -18.40 -4.35 -5.66
N MET A 177 -18.35 -5.67 -5.55
CA MET A 177 -17.17 -6.44 -5.90
C MET A 177 -17.09 -6.75 -7.39
N TYR A 178 -15.87 -6.88 -7.92
CA TYR A 178 -15.65 -7.35 -9.28
C TYR A 178 -14.28 -8.04 -9.42
N PRO A 179 -14.11 -9.02 -10.32
CA PRO A 179 -12.87 -9.78 -10.42
C PRO A 179 -11.68 -8.95 -10.93
N THR A 180 -10.52 -9.09 -10.28
CA THR A 180 -9.33 -8.26 -10.55
C THR A 180 -8.78 -8.45 -11.97
N TYR A 181 -8.87 -9.65 -12.53
CA TYR A 181 -8.35 -9.96 -13.88
C TYR A 181 -9.23 -9.42 -15.02
N LYS A 182 -10.42 -8.87 -14.72
CA LYS A 182 -11.38 -8.38 -15.72
C LYS A 182 -11.21 -6.93 -16.12
N VAL A 183 -10.21 -6.27 -15.58
CA VAL A 183 -9.98 -4.84 -15.68
C VAL A 183 -8.52 -4.54 -15.96
N LYS A 184 -8.24 -3.33 -16.42
CA LYS A 184 -6.88 -2.77 -16.51
C LYS A 184 -6.85 -1.36 -15.96
N ASP A 185 -5.72 -0.95 -15.40
CA ASP A 185 -5.52 0.43 -14.95
C ASP A 185 -5.55 1.39 -16.17
N SER A 186 -6.14 2.57 -15.98
CA SER A 186 -6.29 3.59 -17.01
C SER A 186 -5.60 4.89 -16.63
N THR A 187 -4.66 5.32 -17.48
CA THR A 187 -3.92 6.57 -17.31
C THR A 187 -4.62 7.79 -17.90
N VAL A 188 -5.61 7.57 -18.79
CA VAL A 188 -6.30 8.64 -19.54
C VAL A 188 -7.17 9.52 -18.65
N TYR A 189 -7.69 8.96 -17.56
CA TYR A 189 -8.72 9.63 -16.75
C TYR A 189 -8.18 10.33 -15.51
N TYR A 190 -6.87 10.29 -15.26
CA TYR A 190 -6.31 11.00 -14.10
C TYR A 190 -6.47 12.53 -14.20
N SER A 191 -6.52 13.11 -15.40
CA SER A 191 -6.83 14.55 -15.57
C SER A 191 -8.30 14.89 -15.40
N ASP A 192 -9.20 13.91 -15.54
CA ASP A 192 -10.66 14.08 -15.41
C ASP A 192 -11.17 13.79 -13.99
N ILE A 193 -10.31 13.26 -13.11
CA ILE A 193 -10.58 12.95 -11.69
C ILE A 193 -11.13 14.17 -10.94
N ASP A 194 -10.59 15.36 -11.20
CA ASP A 194 -10.79 16.55 -10.36
C ASP A 194 -12.23 17.06 -10.28
N LYS A 195 -13.15 16.64 -11.15
CA LYS A 195 -14.52 17.19 -11.16
C LYS A 195 -15.61 16.19 -10.80
N GLU A 196 -15.57 14.97 -11.31
CA GLU A 196 -16.62 13.98 -11.01
C GLU A 196 -16.40 13.32 -9.64
N ILE A 197 -15.17 12.98 -9.28
CA ILE A 197 -14.87 12.35 -7.99
C ILE A 197 -15.02 13.36 -6.84
N MET A 198 -14.61 14.61 -7.06
CA MET A 198 -14.81 15.71 -6.09
C MET A 198 -16.29 15.96 -5.75
N ASN A 199 -17.21 15.65 -6.67
CA ASN A 199 -18.65 15.74 -6.43
C ASN A 199 -19.25 14.49 -5.78
N ILE A 200 -18.58 13.34 -5.90
CA ILE A 200 -19.03 12.04 -5.37
C ILE A 200 -18.64 11.86 -3.91
N TYR A 201 -17.45 12.32 -3.53
CA TYR A 201 -16.93 12.29 -2.16
C TYR A 201 -17.02 13.70 -1.59
N ARG A 202 -17.85 13.92 -0.55
CA ARG A 202 -18.07 15.25 0.03
C ARG A 202 -16.83 15.73 0.78
N PHE A 203 -16.34 16.91 0.45
CA PHE A 203 -15.31 17.64 1.21
C PHE A 203 -15.98 18.74 2.03
N ASP A 204 -15.52 18.95 3.25
CA ASP A 204 -15.90 20.12 4.06
C ASP A 204 -15.03 21.32 3.68
N GLU A 205 -15.59 22.52 3.73
CA GLU A 205 -14.82 23.76 3.63
C GLU A 205 -14.03 23.95 4.93
N ALA A 206 -12.71 24.11 4.80
CA ALA A 206 -11.84 24.57 5.87
C ALA A 206 -11.35 25.99 5.58
N GLU A 207 -10.83 26.65 6.61
CA GLU A 207 -10.30 28.00 6.55
C GLU A 207 -8.90 27.99 7.18
N ASP A 208 -7.90 28.57 6.50
CA ASP A 208 -6.56 28.70 7.07
C ASP A 208 -6.49 29.83 8.10
N ASP A 209 -5.35 29.97 8.77
CA ASP A 209 -5.13 31.01 9.80
C ASP A 209 -5.23 32.45 9.22
N ASP A 210 -5.16 32.60 7.90
CA ASP A 210 -5.29 33.87 7.17
C ASP A 210 -6.72 34.12 6.67
N GLY A 211 -7.67 33.22 6.95
CA GLY A 211 -9.07 33.34 6.54
C GLY A 211 -9.37 32.85 5.12
N ASN A 212 -8.43 32.20 4.45
CA ASN A 212 -8.65 31.66 3.11
C ASN A 212 -9.40 30.33 3.21
N ARG A 213 -10.55 30.26 2.54
CA ARG A 213 -11.32 29.03 2.46
C ARG A 213 -10.77 28.10 1.39
N PHE A 214 -10.56 26.85 1.76
CA PHE A 214 -10.17 25.78 0.86
C PHE A 214 -10.96 24.52 1.18
N GLN A 215 -11.17 23.65 0.19
CA GLN A 215 -11.74 22.34 0.48
C GLN A 215 -10.67 21.49 1.14
N GLN A 216 -10.92 21.06 2.37
CA GLN A 216 -9.99 20.22 3.10
C GLN A 216 -10.49 18.78 3.13
N ILE A 217 -9.51 17.89 3.01
CA ILE A 217 -9.67 16.46 3.21
C ILE A 217 -9.70 16.19 4.70
N LEU A 218 -10.84 15.82 5.27
CA LEU A 218 -10.88 15.24 6.62
C LEU A 218 -10.15 13.90 6.58
N LYS A 219 -9.04 13.80 7.32
CA LYS A 219 -8.54 12.52 7.81
C LYS A 219 -9.49 12.08 8.94
N PHE A 220 -10.18 10.96 8.77
CA PHE A 220 -10.80 10.27 9.90
C PHE A 220 -9.73 9.52 10.70
#